data_AF-A0A2G2PI89-F1
#
_entry.id   AF-A0A2G2PI89-F1
#
_cell.length_a   1.000
_cell.length_b   1.000
_cell.length_c   1.000
_cell.angle_alpha   90.00
_cell.angle_beta   90.00
_cell.angle_gamma   90.00
#
_symmetry.space_group_name_H-M   'P 1'
#
loop_
_entity.id
_entity.type
_entity.pdbx_description
1 polymer ?
#
loop_
_entity_poly.entity_id
_entity_poly.type
_entity_poly.pdbx_seq_one_letter_code
_entity_poly.pdbx_strand_id
1 'polypeptide(L)' 'MMNDLVIILVMAVPMLLFCVYPGLKFGDYLEKKYKLQEPQKRGVIIITTIIFTLTLSSLLHYA' A
#
# COMPACT_ATOMS: atom_id res chain seq x y z
N MET A 1 -9.97 -22.47 15.31
CA MET A 1 -8.48 -22.43 15.37
C MET A 1 -7.84 -22.62 14.00
N MET A 2 -7.86 -23.82 13.38
CA MET A 2 -7.22 -23.99 12.06
C MET A 2 -7.98 -23.25 10.94
N ASN A 3 -9.31 -23.22 11.01
CA ASN A 3 -10.14 -22.47 10.06
C ASN A 3 -9.94 -20.95 10.18
N ASP A 4 -9.79 -20.42 11.40
CA ASP A 4 -9.49 -18.99 11.62
C ASP A 4 -8.17 -18.57 10.99
N LEU A 5 -7.12 -19.40 11.14
CA LEU A 5 -5.81 -19.14 10.51
C LEU A 5 -5.90 -19.10 8.98
N VAL A 6 -6.67 -20.02 8.39
CA VAL A 6 -6.91 -20.06 6.94
C VAL A 6 -7.68 -18.81 6.50
N ILE A 7 -8.70 -18.40 7.24
CA ILE A 7 -9.50 -17.19 6.93
C ILE A 7 -8.62 -15.93 7.01
N ILE A 8 -7.78 -15.80 8.04
CA ILE A 8 -6.86 -14.67 8.18
C ILE A 8 -5.86 -14.63 7.02
N LEU A 9 -5.28 -15.77 6.63
CA LEU A 9 -4.36 -15.81 5.49
C LEU A 9 -5.05 -15.41 4.18
N VAL A 10 -6.24 -15.96 3.93
CA VAL A 10 -7.00 -15.68 2.71
C VAL A 10 -7.44 -14.21 2.65
N MET A 11 -7.74 -13.58 3.78
CA MET A 11 -8.12 -12.16 3.89
C MET A 11 -6.90 -11.22 3.87
N ALA A 12 -5.74 -11.64 4.38
CA ALA A 12 -4.53 -10.84 4.40
C ALA A 12 -4.00 -10.56 2.99
N VAL A 13 -4.10 -11.52 2.07
CA VAL A 13 -3.66 -11.36 0.67
C VAL A 13 -4.39 -10.20 -0.05
N PRO A 14 -5.73 -10.15 -0.13
CA PRO A 14 -6.44 -9.05 -0.76
C PRO A 14 -6.24 -7.73 0.00
N MET A 15 -6.16 -7.73 1.34
CA MET A 15 -5.84 -6.51 2.09
C MET A 15 -4.45 -5.95 1.75
N LEU A 16 -3.43 -6.80 1.66
CA LEU A 16 -2.08 -6.39 1.28
C LEU A 16 -2.05 -5.82 -0.14
N LEU A 17 -2.73 -6.47 -1.08
CA LEU A 17 -2.87 -5.96 -2.45
C LEU A 17 -3.56 -4.60 -2.47
N PHE A 18 -4.61 -4.41 -1.67
CA PHE A 18 -5.33 -3.13 -1.57
C PHE A 18 -4.47 -2.01 -0.98
N CYS A 19 -3.62 -2.31 0.01
CA CYS A 19 -2.71 -1.34 0.60
C CYS A 19 -1.55 -0.96 -0.33
N VAL A 20 -1.00 -1.93 -1.09
CA VAL A 20 0.18 -1.69 -1.94
C VAL A 20 -0.20 -1.07 -3.29
N TYR A 21 -1.39 -1.37 -3.82
CA TYR A 21 -1.87 -0.85 -5.10
C TYR A 21 -1.84 0.69 -5.24
N PRO A 22 -2.32 1.50 -4.28
CA PRO A 22 -2.22 2.95 -4.38
C PRO A 22 -0.77 3.44 -4.36
N GLY A 23 0.10 2.83 -3.55
CA GLY A 23 1.53 3.15 -3.51
C GLY A 23 2.22 2.87 -4.85
N LEU A 24 1.94 1.72 -5.47
CA LEU A 24 2.43 1.37 -6.81
C LEU A 24 1.96 2.33 -7.89
N LYS A 25 0.65 2.60 -7.94
CA LYS A 25 0.06 3.49 -8.95
C LYS A 25 0.58 4.93 -8.82
N PHE A 26 0.84 5.38 -7.59
CA PHE A 26 1.43 6.70 -7.33
C PHE A 26 2.91 6.76 -7.71
N GLY A 27 3.67 5.68 -7.42
CA GLY A 27 5.04 5.53 -7.87
C GLY A 27 5.18 5.55 -9.39
N ASP A 28 4.34 4.82 -10.12
CA ASP A 28 4.33 4.81 -11.59
C ASP A 28 3.90 6.16 -12.19
N TYR A 29 2.97 6.88 -11.54
CA TYR A 29 2.56 8.21 -11.98
C TYR A 29 3.71 9.24 -11.84
N LEU A 30 4.43 9.19 -10.72
CA LEU A 30 5.60 10.03 -10.47
C LEU A 30 6.77 9.65 -11.40
N GLU A 31 6.96 8.38 -11.71
CA GLU A 31 7.96 7.92 -12.68
C GLU A 31 7.70 8.51 -14.07
N LYS A 32 6.47 8.41 -14.59
CA LYS A 32 6.12 8.98 -15.89
C LYS A 32 6.28 10.50 -15.95
N LYS A 33 6.03 11.20 -14.83
CA LYS A 33 6.05 12.67 -14.78
C LYS A 33 7.44 13.24 -14.55
N TYR A 34 8.32 12.54 -13.82
CA TYR A 34 9.64 13.04 -13.41
C TYR A 34 10.83 12.21 -13.90
N LYS A 35 10.61 11.13 -14.67
CA LYS A 35 11.67 10.18 -15.11
C LYS A 35 12.54 9.69 -13.94
N LEU A 36 11.90 9.30 -12.85
CA LEU A 36 12.58 8.85 -11.63
C LEU A 36 13.36 7.56 -11.85
N GLN A 37 14.57 7.48 -11.30
CA GLN A 37 15.37 6.25 -11.30
C GLN A 37 14.78 5.22 -10.32
N GLU A 38 14.95 3.92 -10.60
CA GLU A 38 14.44 2.81 -9.76
C GLU A 38 14.62 2.97 -8.24
N PRO A 39 15.78 3.40 -7.70
CA PRO A 39 15.92 3.60 -6.25
C PRO A 39 15.01 4.70 -5.69
N GLN A 40 14.77 5.75 -6.47
CA GLN A 40 13.88 6.84 -6.07
C GLN A 40 12.41 6.41 -6.16
N LYS A 41 12.04 5.63 -7.16
CA LYS A 41 10.71 5.01 -7.28
C LYS A 41 10.38 4.18 -6.05
N ARG A 42 11.32 3.34 -5.59
CA ARG A 42 11.11 2.47 -4.42
C ARG A 42 10.92 3.29 -3.14
N GLY A 43 11.69 4.37 -2.97
CA GLY A 43 11.51 5.31 -1.85
C GLY A 43 10.14 6.00 -1.87
N VAL A 44 9.71 6.48 -3.05
CA VAL A 44 8.40 7.12 -3.23
C VAL A 44 7.26 6.16 -2.92
N ILE A 45 7.33 4.90 -3.36
CA ILE A 45 6.31 3.89 -3.08
C ILE A 45 6.21 3.61 -1.57
N ILE A 46 7.33 3.50 -0.87
CA ILE A 46 7.34 3.26 0.58
C ILE A 46 6.74 4.45 1.34
N ILE A 47 7.20 5.67 1.02
CA ILE A 47 6.71 6.90 1.67
C ILE A 47 5.21 7.07 1.45
N THR A 48 4.74 6.89 0.21
CA THR A 48 3.32 7.00 -0.12
C THR A 48 2.50 5.91 0.53
N THR A 49 2.98 4.67 0.59
CA THR A 49 2.33 3.58 1.33
C THR A 49 2.19 3.91 2.82
N ILE A 50 3.22 4.44 3.46
CA ILE A 50 3.17 4.83 4.87
C ILE A 50 2.16 5.96 5.10
N ILE A 51 2.23 7.03 4.31
CA ILE A 51 1.30 8.16 4.40
C ILE A 51 -0.13 7.69 4.16
N PHE A 52 -0.34 6.86 3.14
CA PHE A 52 -1.66 6.34 2.79
C PHE A 52 -2.21 5.42 3.88
N THR A 53 -1.37 4.57 4.47
CA THR A 53 -1.73 3.71 5.60
C THR A 53 -2.09 4.54 6.83
N LEU A 54 -1.31 5.56 7.17
CA LEU A 54 -1.61 6.47 8.29
C LEU A 54 -2.90 7.25 8.06
N THR A 55 -3.15 7.67 6.81
CA THR A 55 -4.36 8.38 6.41
C THR A 55 -5.57 7.45 6.52
N LEU A 56 -5.50 6.24 5.96
CA LEU A 56 -6.53 5.21 6.07
C LEU A 56 -6.80 4.81 7.52
N SER A 57 -5.75 4.62 8.31
CA SER A 57 -5.86 4.24 9.72
C SER A 57 -6.51 5.35 10.54
N SER A 58 -6.12 6.61 10.31
CA SER A 58 -6.78 7.76 10.95
C SER A 58 -8.22 7.91 10.49
N LEU A 59 -8.50 7.72 9.19
CA LEU A 59 -9.86 7.77 8.64
C LEU A 59 -10.73 6.68 9.27
N LEU A 60 -10.24 5.45 9.37
CA LEU A 60 -10.97 4.32 9.94
C LEU A 60 -11.14 4.43 11.46
N HIS A 61 -10.21 5.10 12.17
CA HIS A 61 -10.34 5.34 13.60
C HIS A 61 -11.40 6.41 13.93
N TYR A 62 -11.67 7.32 12.99
CA TYR A 62 -12.61 8.43 13.15
C TYR A 62 -13.91 8.29 12.32
N ALA A 63 -14.04 7.22 11.54
CA ALA A 63 -15.23 6.86 10.75
C ALA A 63 -16.00 5.71 11.43
#